data_AF-A0A2V9SP16-F1
#
_entry.id   AF-A0A2V9SP16-F1
#
_cell.length_a   1.000
_cell.length_b   1.000
_cell.length_c   1.000
_cell.angle_alpha   90.00
_cell.angle_beta   90.00
_cell.angle_gamma   90.00
#
_symmetry.space_group_name_H-M   'P 1'
#
loop_
_entity.id
_entity.type
_entity.pdbx_description
1 polymer ?
#
loop_
_entity_poly.entity_id
_entity_poly.type
_entity_poly.pdbx_seq_one_letter_code
_entity_poly.pdbx_strand_id
1 'polypeptide(L)'
;MLIAAMFALAADLCLAQDQGQAAPDSGQSQPATEQPQPQDQSPSTPETQEAPKQPQTVPQPKPTAPAAPSNQPSVQLDTSETLFTVLTAMNVCGYDDELGPSDPLREQIRGEVSQAVQQSEQAKETSTAMCLLYDQHRQPDASKTLAQYVSLALYLNAPPALTPKVKDADLPPDAARLTGALPLIQRFYEKAALHEIWQRHRLAYSALTARYHEPLHKMLFDTEVYLKFPSAVYLGRQFTVYIDAMGAPGQTNARNYASDYYVVVSPGKNSSLKVEQIRHTYLHYLLDPLALKYPATMKRLEPLLASVKSAPMDESFKGDVSLLVTECFIRGIEARLTGSTKTPEAERQQAVENSMQQGFILTRYFYDALLQFEKDPAGLRNAYGDLVSNIDLGKEQRRTRQIQFASTADPELLHLSRPVGGKLLIAAEQRLSAGDTASAQKLAQQALQENIEDQGRALFILAQVATMNRDMQGARSYFQRALEVAQEPKVVAWSHIYLGRIFDLQEDREAALGHYRAALNAGAALPEAKAAAERGIQQPYEPPSRPQ
;
A
#
# COMPACT_ATOMS: atom_id res chain seq x y z
N MET A 1 12.92 9.42 9.51
CA MET A 1 14.26 9.53 10.16
C MET A 1 15.07 10.74 9.69
N LEU A 2 14.98 11.23 8.44
CA LEU A 2 15.74 12.42 8.02
C LEU A 2 15.36 13.74 8.71
N ILE A 3 14.09 13.95 9.09
CA ILE A 3 13.65 15.22 9.72
C ILE A 3 14.06 15.32 11.20
N ALA A 4 14.22 14.18 11.89
CA ALA A 4 14.68 14.18 13.27
C ALA A 4 16.15 14.66 13.39
N ALA A 5 16.98 14.43 12.37
CA ALA A 5 18.40 14.78 12.42
C ALA A 5 18.72 16.27 12.18
N MET A 6 17.76 17.11 11.77
CA MET A 6 18.04 18.49 11.32
C MET A 6 17.63 19.61 12.29
N PHE A 7 16.77 19.34 13.28
CA PHE A 7 16.45 20.33 14.32
C PHE A 7 17.57 20.54 15.35
N ALA A 8 18.61 19.71 15.33
CA ALA A 8 19.77 19.80 16.23
C ALA A 8 20.70 21.01 15.98
N LEU A 9 20.62 21.65 14.81
CA LEU A 9 21.62 22.63 14.37
C LEU A 9 21.35 24.09 14.81
N ALA A 10 20.40 24.32 15.73
CA ALA A 10 19.96 25.67 16.12
C ALA A 10 20.29 26.06 17.58
N ALA A 11 20.83 25.15 18.40
CA ALA A 11 21.09 25.43 19.82
C ALA A 11 22.44 26.14 20.09
N ASP A 12 23.40 26.11 19.16
CA ASP A 12 24.79 26.55 19.44
C ASP A 12 25.12 28.02 19.11
N LEU A 13 24.13 28.90 18.89
CA LEU A 13 24.40 30.32 18.59
C LEU A 13 23.64 31.35 19.44
N CYS A 14 23.01 30.95 20.55
CA CYS A 14 22.37 31.88 21.50
C CYS A 14 23.04 32.01 22.88
N LEU A 15 24.20 31.38 23.11
CA LEU A 15 24.97 31.53 24.35
C LEU A 15 26.41 31.94 24.04
N ALA A 16 26.59 33.15 23.53
CA ALA A 16 27.91 33.78 23.42
C ALA A 16 27.80 35.27 23.74
N GLN A 17 27.49 35.58 24.99
CA GLN A 17 27.77 36.86 25.63
C GLN A 17 27.79 36.63 27.14
N ASP A 18 28.94 36.27 27.68
CA ASP A 18 29.59 36.97 28.81
C ASP A 18 30.78 36.12 29.35
N GLN A 19 31.88 36.82 29.66
CA GLN A 19 33.10 36.37 30.38
C GLN A 19 34.06 35.44 29.59
N GLY A 20 35.38 35.61 29.58
CA GLY A 20 36.28 36.35 30.45
C GLY A 20 37.54 35.49 30.66
N GLN A 21 38.65 35.90 30.04
CA GLN A 21 40.04 35.38 30.07
C GLN A 21 40.48 34.45 31.23
N ALA A 22 41.13 33.32 30.90
CA ALA A 22 42.47 32.91 31.39
C ALA A 22 42.95 31.57 30.78
N ALA A 23 44.26 31.43 30.64
CA ALA A 23 45.02 30.42 29.90
C ALA A 23 45.33 29.12 30.72
N PRO A 24 46.01 28.09 30.13
CA PRO A 24 45.89 26.69 30.54
C PRO A 24 47.05 26.17 31.41
N ASP A 25 46.87 25.01 32.06
CA ASP A 25 47.99 24.12 32.35
C ASP A 25 47.60 22.64 32.38
N SER A 26 48.63 21.86 32.09
CA SER A 26 48.80 20.46 31.72
C SER A 26 48.70 19.45 32.87
N GLY A 27 48.58 18.15 32.55
CA GLY A 27 48.83 17.07 33.51
C GLY A 27 48.33 15.68 33.11
N GLN A 28 49.26 14.81 32.72
CA GLN A 28 49.10 13.41 32.31
C GLN A 28 48.73 12.46 33.46
N SER A 29 48.14 11.28 33.15
CA SER A 29 48.70 9.92 33.42
C SER A 29 47.65 8.84 33.74
N GLN A 30 47.79 7.72 33.03
CA GLN A 30 47.22 6.35 33.16
C GLN A 30 47.85 5.55 34.33
N PRO A 31 47.64 4.21 34.52
CA PRO A 31 46.48 3.30 34.35
C PRO A 31 46.32 2.20 35.46
N ALA A 32 45.34 1.29 35.24
CA ALA A 32 45.30 -0.17 35.50
C ALA A 32 45.03 -0.72 36.92
N THR A 33 44.10 -1.69 37.09
CA THR A 33 44.38 -3.15 37.21
C THR A 33 43.11 -4.03 37.24
N GLU A 34 43.28 -5.30 36.83
CA GLU A 34 42.37 -6.44 36.63
C GLU A 34 41.89 -7.22 37.88
N GLN A 35 40.64 -7.75 37.79
CA GLN A 35 40.13 -9.13 38.06
C GLN A 35 40.41 -9.89 39.42
N PRO A 36 39.88 -11.13 39.65
CA PRO A 36 38.47 -11.56 39.77
C PRO A 36 38.20 -12.52 41.00
N GLN A 37 36.95 -13.03 41.05
CA GLN A 37 36.29 -14.07 41.90
C GLN A 37 37.10 -15.19 42.59
N PRO A 38 36.44 -15.91 43.54
CA PRO A 38 36.31 -17.36 43.37
C PRO A 38 34.92 -17.97 43.71
N GLN A 39 34.82 -19.27 43.40
CA GLN A 39 33.67 -20.15 43.15
C GLN A 39 33.15 -20.99 44.34
N ASP A 40 31.97 -21.58 44.10
CA ASP A 40 31.45 -22.92 44.46
C ASP A 40 31.20 -23.36 45.92
N GLN A 41 29.99 -23.89 46.18
CA GLN A 41 29.68 -25.33 46.38
C GLN A 41 28.35 -25.54 47.13
N SER A 42 27.46 -26.39 46.58
CA SER A 42 26.37 -27.08 47.30
C SER A 42 26.89 -28.44 47.84
N PRO A 43 26.26 -29.07 48.85
CA PRO A 43 25.29 -30.14 48.53
C PRO A 43 24.19 -30.49 49.59
N SER A 44 23.13 -31.14 49.09
CA SER A 44 22.30 -32.26 49.66
C SER A 44 21.45 -32.15 50.95
N THR A 45 20.24 -32.74 50.83
CA THR A 45 19.08 -32.93 51.72
C THR A 45 19.27 -33.91 52.90
N PRO A 46 18.38 -33.87 53.93
CA PRO A 46 17.45 -35.00 54.12
C PRO A 46 16.02 -34.68 54.65
N GLU A 47 15.12 -35.62 54.33
CA GLU A 47 13.80 -36.08 54.82
C GLU A 47 13.01 -35.49 56.04
N THR A 48 11.71 -35.26 55.75
CA THR A 48 10.46 -35.69 56.45
C THR A 48 9.96 -35.02 57.75
N GLN A 49 8.79 -34.36 57.69
CA GLN A 49 7.63 -34.58 58.58
C GLN A 49 6.37 -33.82 58.07
N GLU A 50 5.22 -34.52 58.09
CA GLU A 50 3.94 -34.11 57.53
C GLU A 50 2.91 -33.86 58.65
N ALA A 51 2.10 -32.79 58.52
CA ALA A 51 0.86 -32.54 59.29
C ALA A 51 -0.05 -31.57 58.49
N PRO A 52 -1.40 -31.64 58.63
CA PRO A 52 -2.31 -31.67 57.48
C PRO A 52 -2.83 -30.31 56.99
N LYS A 53 -2.95 -30.20 55.66
CA LYS A 53 -3.47 -29.04 54.92
C LYS A 53 -5.00 -29.05 54.80
N GLN A 54 -5.58 -27.87 55.04
CA GLN A 54 -6.95 -27.45 54.72
C GLN A 54 -7.24 -27.53 53.20
N PRO A 55 -8.52 -27.63 52.79
CA PRO A 55 -8.92 -27.97 51.43
C PRO A 55 -8.43 -26.96 50.37
N GLN A 56 -7.92 -27.53 49.28
CA GLN A 56 -7.33 -26.86 48.13
C GLN A 56 -8.35 -26.01 47.37
N THR A 57 -8.14 -24.70 47.34
CA THR A 57 -8.62 -23.83 46.26
C THR A 57 -7.71 -24.00 45.04
N VAL A 58 -8.31 -24.31 43.89
CA VAL A 58 -7.66 -24.42 42.57
C VAL A 58 -6.85 -23.14 42.28
N PRO A 59 -5.54 -23.21 41.93
CA PRO A 59 -4.78 -22.04 41.52
C PRO A 59 -5.28 -21.57 40.15
N GLN A 60 -5.78 -20.34 40.08
CA GLN A 60 -6.00 -19.64 38.81
C GLN A 60 -4.67 -19.54 38.03
N PRO A 61 -4.67 -19.76 36.71
CA PRO A 61 -3.48 -19.54 35.89
C PRO A 61 -3.10 -18.05 35.94
N LYS A 62 -1.80 -17.79 36.18
CA LYS A 62 -1.21 -16.44 36.08
C LYS A 62 -1.57 -15.82 34.72
N PRO A 63 -1.98 -14.53 34.67
CA PRO A 63 -2.19 -13.85 33.40
C PRO A 63 -0.88 -13.85 32.62
N THR A 64 -0.88 -14.50 31.46
CA THR A 64 0.16 -14.36 30.45
C THR A 64 0.27 -12.88 30.09
N ALA A 65 1.48 -12.34 30.15
CA ALA A 65 1.76 -10.97 29.71
C ALA A 65 1.20 -10.77 28.29
N PRO A 66 0.53 -9.64 27.99
CA PRO A 66 0.03 -9.38 26.66
C PRO A 66 1.19 -9.42 25.67
N ALA A 67 1.05 -10.26 24.65
CA ALA A 67 1.99 -10.33 23.54
C ALA A 67 2.20 -8.93 22.97
N ALA A 68 3.46 -8.57 22.73
CA ALA A 68 3.81 -7.32 22.07
C ALA A 68 3.02 -7.17 20.76
N PRO A 69 2.52 -5.97 20.43
CA PRO A 69 1.79 -5.76 19.18
C PRO A 69 2.71 -6.11 18.01
N SER A 70 2.27 -7.05 17.18
CA SER A 70 2.95 -7.40 15.95
C SER A 70 2.82 -6.23 14.98
N ASN A 71 3.94 -5.60 14.63
CA ASN A 71 4.04 -4.68 13.48
C ASN A 71 3.90 -5.52 12.21
N GLN A 72 2.67 -5.93 11.88
CA GLN A 72 2.36 -6.57 10.61
C GLN A 72 2.01 -5.52 9.53
N PRO A 73 2.34 -5.80 8.25
CA PRO A 73 1.90 -4.98 7.12
C PRO A 73 0.41 -4.68 7.21
N SER A 74 0.01 -3.45 6.93
CA SER A 74 -1.40 -3.04 6.83
C SER A 74 -2.04 -3.52 5.51
N VAL A 75 -1.81 -4.77 5.11
CA VAL A 75 -2.56 -5.39 4.02
C VAL A 75 -3.94 -5.75 4.55
N GLN A 76 -4.97 -5.13 3.97
CA GLN A 76 -6.34 -5.36 4.38
C GLN A 76 -6.95 -6.45 3.52
N LEU A 77 -7.59 -7.45 4.16
CA LEU A 77 -8.47 -8.40 3.52
C LEU A 77 -9.88 -8.13 4.01
N ASP A 78 -10.74 -7.62 3.14
CA ASP A 78 -12.05 -7.12 3.56
C ASP A 78 -13.15 -7.43 2.55
N THR A 79 -14.38 -7.08 2.91
CA THR A 79 -15.55 -7.08 2.03
C THR A 79 -16.10 -5.67 1.93
N SER A 80 -16.83 -5.37 0.86
CA SER A 80 -17.32 -4.02 0.61
C SER A 80 -18.77 -4.06 0.14
N GLU A 81 -19.65 -3.44 0.92
CA GLU A 81 -21.04 -3.27 0.54
C GLU A 81 -21.20 -2.46 -0.76
N THR A 82 -20.26 -1.55 -1.03
CA THR A 82 -20.20 -0.80 -2.28
C THR A 82 -19.91 -1.72 -3.47
N LEU A 83 -18.91 -2.61 -3.36
CA LEU A 83 -18.63 -3.61 -4.39
C LEU A 83 -19.82 -4.54 -4.58
N PHE A 84 -20.36 -5.06 -3.48
CA PHE A 84 -21.54 -5.92 -3.49
C PHE A 84 -22.70 -5.25 -4.22
N THR A 85 -22.98 -3.99 -3.93
CA THR A 85 -24.09 -3.23 -4.53
C THR A 85 -23.92 -3.10 -6.05
N VAL A 86 -22.74 -2.65 -6.50
CA VAL A 86 -22.47 -2.44 -7.92
C VAL A 86 -22.46 -3.76 -8.69
N LEU A 87 -21.82 -4.80 -8.16
CA LEU A 87 -21.77 -6.10 -8.82
C LEU A 87 -23.13 -6.82 -8.77
N THR A 88 -23.92 -6.63 -7.72
CA THR A 88 -25.30 -7.14 -7.67
C THR A 88 -26.18 -6.48 -8.73
N ALA A 89 -26.06 -5.16 -8.91
CA ALA A 89 -26.74 -4.45 -9.99
C ALA A 89 -26.40 -5.03 -11.37
N MET A 90 -25.12 -5.34 -11.64
CA MET A 90 -24.73 -6.03 -12.89
C MET A 90 -25.39 -7.41 -13.03
N ASN A 91 -25.43 -8.20 -11.96
CA ASN A 91 -26.02 -9.54 -12.01
C ASN A 91 -27.53 -9.50 -12.27
N VAL A 92 -28.24 -8.49 -11.75
CA VAL A 92 -29.66 -8.26 -12.08
C VAL A 92 -29.85 -7.97 -13.57
N CYS A 93 -28.86 -7.33 -14.20
CA CYS A 93 -28.87 -7.01 -15.62
C CYS A 93 -28.29 -8.10 -16.53
N GLY A 94 -28.11 -9.32 -16.02
CA GLY A 94 -27.70 -10.47 -16.83
C GLY A 94 -26.19 -10.64 -16.99
N TYR A 95 -25.39 -10.15 -16.03
CA TYR A 95 -23.99 -10.56 -15.93
C TYR A 95 -23.87 -12.01 -15.42
N ASP A 96 -23.77 -12.96 -16.36
CA ASP A 96 -23.82 -14.41 -16.09
C ASP A 96 -22.48 -15.12 -16.25
N ASP A 97 -21.41 -14.36 -16.51
CA ASP A 97 -20.08 -14.92 -16.73
C ASP A 97 -19.65 -15.79 -15.54
N GLU A 98 -19.28 -17.03 -15.85
CA GLU A 98 -18.85 -18.04 -14.89
C GLU A 98 -19.79 -18.25 -13.68
N LEU A 99 -21.11 -18.07 -13.87
CA LEU A 99 -22.08 -18.29 -12.80
C LEU A 99 -22.05 -19.74 -12.27
N GLY A 100 -21.93 -20.73 -13.16
CA GLY A 100 -21.86 -22.15 -12.81
C GLY A 100 -20.74 -22.52 -11.82
N PRO A 101 -19.48 -22.14 -12.07
CA PRO A 101 -18.36 -22.39 -11.16
C PRO A 101 -18.23 -21.38 -9.99
N SER A 102 -19.07 -20.33 -9.92
CA SER A 102 -19.07 -19.33 -8.82
C SER A 102 -19.46 -19.94 -7.47
N ASP A 103 -19.03 -19.32 -6.37
CA ASP A 103 -19.49 -19.67 -5.03
C ASP A 103 -21.04 -19.69 -4.96
N PRO A 104 -21.67 -20.70 -4.31
CA PRO A 104 -23.13 -20.80 -4.22
C PRO A 104 -23.82 -19.54 -3.70
N LEU A 105 -23.11 -18.72 -2.91
CA LEU A 105 -23.62 -17.45 -2.40
C LEU A 105 -24.06 -16.51 -3.53
N ARG A 106 -23.39 -16.53 -4.70
CA ARG A 106 -23.75 -15.69 -5.86
C ARG A 106 -25.16 -16.02 -6.35
N GLU A 107 -25.47 -17.29 -6.56
CA GLU A 107 -26.77 -17.74 -7.06
C GLU A 107 -27.87 -17.51 -6.02
N GLN A 108 -27.57 -17.74 -4.73
CA GLN A 108 -28.50 -17.44 -3.64
C GLN A 108 -28.88 -15.95 -3.61
N ILE A 109 -27.89 -15.05 -3.61
CA ILE A 109 -28.13 -13.61 -3.60
C ILE A 109 -28.92 -13.18 -4.84
N ARG A 110 -28.57 -13.69 -6.02
CA ARG A 110 -29.32 -13.40 -7.26
C ARG A 110 -30.79 -13.79 -7.15
N GLY A 111 -31.08 -14.96 -6.56
CA GLY A 111 -32.46 -15.40 -6.32
C GLY A 111 -33.21 -14.46 -5.37
N GLU A 112 -32.60 -14.06 -4.26
CA GLU A 112 -33.20 -13.16 -3.28
C GLU A 112 -33.45 -11.75 -3.85
N VAL A 113 -32.48 -11.20 -4.60
CA VAL A 113 -32.63 -9.89 -5.25
C VAL A 113 -33.71 -9.97 -6.33
N SER A 114 -33.78 -11.06 -7.11
CA SER A 114 -34.85 -11.25 -8.10
C SER A 114 -36.24 -11.25 -7.45
N GLN A 115 -36.40 -11.92 -6.31
CA GLN A 115 -37.64 -11.90 -5.54
C GLN A 115 -37.98 -10.49 -5.04
N ALA A 116 -37.00 -9.76 -4.49
CA ALA A 116 -37.19 -8.38 -4.03
C ALA A 116 -37.64 -7.45 -5.16
N VAL A 117 -37.06 -7.60 -6.35
CA VAL A 117 -37.46 -6.83 -7.55
C VAL A 117 -38.87 -7.19 -8.01
N GLN A 118 -39.26 -8.47 -7.97
CA GLN A 118 -40.62 -8.90 -8.34
C GLN A 118 -41.70 -8.38 -7.38
N GLN A 119 -41.35 -8.15 -6.11
CA GLN A 119 -42.26 -7.66 -5.08
C GLN A 119 -42.40 -6.12 -5.04
N SER A 120 -41.59 -5.39 -5.82
CA SER A 120 -41.55 -3.93 -5.80
C SER A 120 -41.61 -3.36 -7.23
N GLU A 121 -42.74 -2.75 -7.58
CA GLU A 121 -42.92 -2.15 -8.91
C GLU A 121 -41.89 -1.05 -9.19
N GLN A 122 -41.55 -0.25 -8.17
CA GLN A 122 -40.48 0.76 -8.25
C GLN A 122 -39.09 0.14 -8.46
N ALA A 123 -38.80 -1.01 -7.83
CA ALA A 123 -37.55 -1.73 -8.07
C ALA A 123 -37.48 -2.29 -9.49
N LYS A 124 -38.61 -2.80 -10.00
CA LYS A 124 -38.72 -3.30 -11.37
C LYS A 124 -38.51 -2.20 -12.41
N GLU A 125 -39.17 -1.06 -12.26
CA GLU A 125 -38.95 0.11 -13.14
C GLU A 125 -37.49 0.57 -13.11
N THR A 126 -36.91 0.72 -11.91
CA THR A 126 -35.52 1.15 -11.75
C THR A 126 -34.54 0.16 -12.36
N SER A 127 -34.75 -1.15 -12.14
CA SER A 127 -33.93 -2.22 -12.72
C SER A 127 -33.97 -2.20 -14.25
N THR A 128 -35.13 -1.95 -14.85
CA THR A 128 -35.28 -1.86 -16.31
C THR A 128 -34.42 -0.73 -16.88
N ALA A 129 -34.51 0.47 -16.29
CA ALA A 129 -33.70 1.62 -16.71
C ALA A 129 -32.20 1.39 -16.49
N MET A 130 -31.83 0.80 -15.35
CA MET A 130 -30.45 0.44 -15.03
C MET A 130 -29.87 -0.55 -16.04
N CYS A 131 -30.64 -1.56 -16.42
CA CYS A 131 -30.17 -2.59 -17.35
C CYS A 131 -30.01 -2.09 -18.79
N LEU A 132 -30.83 -1.12 -19.22
CA LEU A 132 -30.61 -0.44 -20.49
C LEU A 132 -29.24 0.27 -20.52
N LEU A 133 -28.84 0.93 -19.43
CA LEU A 133 -27.54 1.58 -19.34
C LEU A 133 -26.41 0.56 -19.23
N TYR A 134 -26.61 -0.53 -18.50
CA TYR A 134 -25.67 -1.65 -18.45
C TYR A 134 -25.38 -2.22 -19.86
N ASP A 135 -26.43 -2.49 -20.65
CA ASP A 135 -26.28 -3.02 -22.00
C ASP A 135 -25.55 -2.06 -22.94
N GLN A 136 -25.79 -0.74 -22.81
CA GLN A 136 -25.08 0.28 -23.58
C GLN A 136 -23.57 0.34 -23.30
N HIS A 137 -23.16 -0.02 -22.07
CA HIS A 137 -21.76 0.03 -21.65
C HIS A 137 -21.09 -1.34 -21.65
N ARG A 138 -21.79 -2.39 -22.09
CA ARG A 138 -21.24 -3.75 -22.16
C ARG A 138 -20.10 -3.79 -23.17
N GLN A 139 -18.97 -4.36 -22.73
CA GLN A 139 -17.81 -4.59 -23.60
C GLN A 139 -17.96 -5.93 -24.33
N PRO A 140 -17.31 -6.12 -25.49
CA PRO A 140 -17.30 -7.41 -26.19
C PRO A 140 -16.76 -8.56 -25.32
N ASP A 141 -15.84 -8.24 -24.43
CA ASP A 141 -15.28 -9.14 -23.45
C ASP A 141 -15.95 -8.92 -22.08
N ALA A 142 -16.53 -9.99 -21.52
CA ALA A 142 -17.18 -9.95 -20.22
C ALA A 142 -16.22 -9.53 -19.10
N SER A 143 -14.92 -9.84 -19.23
CA SER A 143 -13.91 -9.43 -18.27
C SER A 143 -13.66 -7.93 -18.26
N LYS A 144 -13.66 -7.30 -19.44
CA LYS A 144 -13.58 -5.85 -19.58
C LYS A 144 -14.84 -5.16 -19.07
N THR A 145 -16.00 -5.82 -19.19
CA THR A 145 -17.24 -5.32 -18.59
C THR A 145 -17.17 -5.38 -17.06
N LEU A 146 -16.76 -6.50 -16.46
CA LEU A 146 -16.58 -6.57 -15.01
C LEU A 146 -15.56 -5.52 -14.53
N ALA A 147 -14.47 -5.37 -15.28
CA ALA A 147 -13.38 -4.49 -14.94
C ALA A 147 -13.80 -3.04 -14.69
N GLN A 148 -14.56 -2.44 -15.61
CA GLN A 148 -15.02 -1.04 -15.49
C GLN A 148 -15.95 -0.82 -14.29
N TYR A 149 -16.81 -1.79 -13.96
CA TYR A 149 -17.73 -1.69 -12.82
C TYR A 149 -17.01 -1.89 -11.48
N VAL A 150 -16.00 -2.77 -11.43
CA VAL A 150 -15.10 -2.85 -10.27
C VAL A 150 -14.36 -1.53 -10.07
N SER A 151 -13.81 -0.95 -11.14
CA SER A 151 -13.15 0.36 -11.09
C SER A 151 -14.08 1.45 -10.56
N LEU A 152 -15.34 1.48 -11.03
CA LEU A 152 -16.36 2.39 -10.52
C LEU A 152 -16.56 2.19 -9.02
N ALA A 153 -16.87 0.96 -8.58
CA ALA A 153 -17.19 0.65 -7.20
C ALA A 153 -16.09 1.04 -6.20
N LEU A 154 -14.81 0.83 -6.55
CA LEU A 154 -13.68 1.22 -5.70
C LEU A 154 -13.63 2.73 -5.41
N TYR A 155 -14.16 3.53 -6.34
CA TYR A 155 -14.19 4.99 -6.27
C TYR A 155 -15.48 5.59 -5.73
N LEU A 156 -16.42 4.80 -5.21
CA LEU A 156 -17.65 5.32 -4.60
C LEU A 156 -17.57 5.34 -3.08
N ASN A 157 -18.17 6.36 -2.49
CA ASN A 157 -18.54 6.37 -1.08
C ASN A 157 -19.52 5.24 -0.78
N ALA A 158 -19.60 4.86 0.51
CA ALA A 158 -20.49 3.80 0.94
C ALA A 158 -21.96 4.09 0.56
N PRO A 159 -22.76 3.05 0.28
CA PRO A 159 -24.20 3.22 0.12
C PRO A 159 -24.86 3.72 1.43
N PRO A 160 -26.02 4.38 1.34
CA PRO A 160 -26.82 4.61 0.14
C PRO A 160 -26.28 5.72 -0.76
N ALA A 161 -25.29 6.50 -0.30
CA ALA A 161 -24.84 7.68 -1.02
C ALA A 161 -24.21 7.35 -2.38
N LEU A 162 -23.34 6.33 -2.49
CA LEU A 162 -22.73 5.90 -3.77
C LEU A 162 -22.21 7.04 -4.66
N THR A 163 -21.73 8.13 -4.05
CA THR A 163 -21.16 9.27 -4.77
C THR A 163 -19.67 9.04 -5.02
N PRO A 164 -19.08 9.58 -6.10
CA PRO A 164 -17.63 9.51 -6.31
C PRO A 164 -16.83 10.08 -5.11
N LYS A 165 -15.77 9.38 -4.73
CA LYS A 165 -14.78 9.80 -3.71
C LYS A 165 -13.87 10.93 -4.22
N VAL A 166 -13.75 11.06 -5.53
CA VAL A 166 -12.91 12.03 -6.23
C VAL A 166 -13.75 12.78 -7.28
N LYS A 167 -13.21 13.87 -7.83
CA LYS A 167 -13.87 14.61 -8.91
C LYS A 167 -13.90 13.76 -10.19
N ASP A 168 -14.84 14.05 -11.07
CA ASP A 168 -15.00 13.29 -12.34
C ASP A 168 -13.73 13.26 -13.20
N ALA A 169 -12.94 14.35 -13.19
CA ALA A 169 -11.68 14.42 -13.93
C ALA A 169 -10.57 13.50 -13.37
N ASP A 170 -10.69 13.11 -12.11
CA ASP A 170 -9.74 12.26 -11.39
C ASP A 170 -10.20 10.79 -11.34
N LEU A 171 -11.40 10.49 -11.87
CA LEU A 171 -11.86 9.11 -12.00
C LEU A 171 -11.06 8.37 -13.07
N PRO A 172 -10.83 7.06 -12.87
CA PRO A 172 -10.30 6.20 -13.92
C PRO A 172 -11.11 6.31 -15.21
N PRO A 173 -10.50 6.29 -16.41
CA PRO A 173 -11.22 6.46 -17.67
C PRO A 173 -12.32 5.42 -17.91
N ASP A 174 -12.14 4.21 -17.39
CA ASP A 174 -13.12 3.12 -17.44
C ASP A 174 -14.29 3.33 -16.46
N ALA A 175 -14.03 3.87 -15.26
CA ALA A 175 -15.05 4.25 -14.29
C ALA A 175 -15.84 5.50 -14.69
N ALA A 176 -15.16 6.52 -15.22
CA ALA A 176 -15.74 7.82 -15.57
C ALA A 176 -16.90 7.69 -16.58
N ARG A 177 -16.80 6.73 -17.50
CA ARG A 177 -17.85 6.42 -18.49
C ARG A 177 -19.15 5.90 -17.86
N LEU A 178 -19.09 5.38 -16.62
CA LEU A 178 -20.22 4.75 -15.95
C LEU A 178 -20.92 5.66 -14.93
N THR A 179 -20.47 6.90 -14.75
CA THR A 179 -21.04 7.83 -13.76
C THR A 179 -22.55 8.07 -13.93
N GLY A 180 -23.05 8.01 -15.17
CA GLY A 180 -24.49 8.08 -15.47
C GLY A 180 -25.32 6.93 -14.88
N ALA A 181 -24.70 5.82 -14.50
CA ALA A 181 -25.37 4.69 -13.84
C ALA A 181 -25.69 4.97 -12.37
N LEU A 182 -24.95 5.86 -11.71
CA LEU A 182 -24.98 6.01 -10.25
C LEU A 182 -26.37 6.35 -9.69
N PRO A 183 -27.14 7.30 -10.26
CA PRO A 183 -28.49 7.59 -9.77
C PRO A 183 -29.45 6.39 -9.86
N LEU A 184 -29.25 5.52 -10.86
CA LEU A 184 -30.06 4.32 -11.02
C LEU A 184 -29.66 3.24 -10.01
N ILE A 185 -28.36 3.05 -9.77
CA ILE A 185 -27.85 2.10 -8.77
C ILE A 185 -28.26 2.54 -7.35
N GLN A 186 -28.21 3.83 -7.03
CA GLN A 186 -28.70 4.38 -5.75
C GLN A 186 -30.17 4.07 -5.52
N ARG A 187 -31.03 4.39 -6.50
CA ARG A 187 -32.46 4.07 -6.43
C ARG A 187 -32.67 2.57 -6.34
N PHE A 188 -31.93 1.77 -7.09
CA PHE A 188 -32.04 0.32 -7.05
C PHE A 188 -31.69 -0.23 -5.66
N TYR A 189 -30.60 0.26 -5.05
CA TYR A 189 -30.20 -0.08 -3.69
C TYR A 189 -31.33 0.12 -2.68
N GLU A 190 -32.00 1.27 -2.73
CA GLU A 190 -33.14 1.57 -1.86
C GLU A 190 -34.38 0.71 -2.19
N LYS A 191 -34.77 0.65 -3.47
CA LYS A 191 -36.05 0.04 -3.86
C LYS A 191 -36.05 -1.47 -3.83
N ALA A 192 -34.88 -2.09 -3.98
CA ALA A 192 -34.70 -3.53 -3.87
C ALA A 192 -34.24 -3.98 -2.47
N ALA A 193 -34.17 -3.07 -1.48
CA ALA A 193 -33.75 -3.37 -0.11
C ALA A 193 -32.38 -4.11 -0.07
N LEU A 194 -31.41 -3.60 -0.85
CA LEU A 194 -30.11 -4.26 -0.98
C LEU A 194 -29.31 -4.26 0.32
N HIS A 195 -29.50 -3.25 1.18
CA HIS A 195 -28.87 -3.21 2.49
C HIS A 195 -29.26 -4.43 3.32
N GLU A 196 -30.55 -4.75 3.35
CA GLU A 196 -31.12 -5.86 4.12
C GLU A 196 -30.65 -7.20 3.57
N ILE A 197 -30.52 -7.33 2.24
CA ILE A 197 -29.92 -8.51 1.61
C ILE A 197 -28.45 -8.63 2.03
N TRP A 198 -27.67 -7.56 1.94
CA TRP A 198 -26.27 -7.54 2.37
C TRP A 198 -26.11 -7.94 3.84
N GLN A 199 -26.91 -7.36 4.74
CA GLN A 199 -26.86 -7.66 6.17
C GLN A 199 -27.15 -9.13 6.48
N ARG A 200 -28.11 -9.76 5.77
CA ARG A 200 -28.39 -11.19 5.92
C ARG A 200 -27.20 -12.08 5.52
N HIS A 201 -26.36 -11.61 4.59
CA HIS A 201 -25.18 -12.35 4.10
C HIS A 201 -23.86 -11.93 4.75
N ARG A 202 -23.84 -10.96 5.68
CA ARG A 202 -22.63 -10.50 6.39
C ARG A 202 -21.77 -11.64 6.95
N LEU A 203 -22.42 -12.64 7.58
CA LEU A 203 -21.70 -13.78 8.16
C LEU A 203 -21.10 -14.69 7.08
N ALA A 204 -21.79 -14.90 5.96
CA ALA A 204 -21.27 -15.67 4.83
C ALA A 204 -20.05 -14.97 4.19
N TYR A 205 -20.14 -13.65 4.00
CA TYR A 205 -19.01 -12.83 3.54
C TYR A 205 -17.83 -12.85 4.50
N SER A 206 -18.07 -12.80 5.82
CA SER A 206 -17.02 -12.95 6.82
C SER A 206 -16.37 -14.34 6.82
N ALA A 207 -17.11 -15.39 6.48
CA ALA A 207 -16.53 -16.73 6.35
C ALA A 207 -15.62 -16.83 5.12
N LEU A 208 -15.94 -16.11 4.04
CA LEU A 208 -15.08 -16.04 2.85
C LEU A 208 -13.75 -15.33 3.16
N THR A 209 -13.75 -14.23 3.90
CA THR A 209 -12.49 -13.58 4.30
C THR A 209 -11.67 -14.46 5.23
N ALA A 210 -12.29 -15.12 6.21
CA ALA A 210 -11.61 -16.06 7.10
C ALA A 210 -10.93 -17.21 6.33
N ARG A 211 -11.61 -17.76 5.30
CA ARG A 211 -11.07 -18.83 4.43
C ARG A 211 -9.78 -18.41 3.71
N TYR A 212 -9.65 -17.14 3.34
CA TYR A 212 -8.54 -16.64 2.54
C TYR A 212 -7.46 -15.91 3.34
N HIS A 213 -7.69 -15.68 4.65
CA HIS A 213 -6.75 -15.00 5.52
C HIS A 213 -5.38 -15.71 5.57
N GLU A 214 -5.36 -16.99 5.93
CA GLU A 214 -4.11 -17.75 6.10
C GLU A 214 -3.29 -17.85 4.80
N PRO A 215 -3.88 -18.23 3.64
CA PRO A 215 -3.14 -18.30 2.39
C PRO A 215 -2.58 -16.94 1.93
N LEU A 216 -3.35 -15.86 2.16
CA LEU A 216 -2.90 -14.50 1.84
C LEU A 216 -1.73 -14.10 2.72
N HIS A 217 -1.87 -14.24 4.03
CA HIS A 217 -0.84 -13.87 5.00
C HIS A 217 0.47 -14.62 4.72
N LYS A 218 0.38 -15.93 4.50
CA LYS A 218 1.52 -16.76 4.14
C LYS A 218 2.22 -16.25 2.87
N MET A 219 1.47 -15.90 1.82
CA MET A 219 2.07 -15.39 0.59
C MET A 219 2.80 -14.07 0.81
N LEU A 220 2.19 -13.13 1.53
CA LEU A 220 2.79 -11.83 1.82
C LEU A 220 4.08 -12.02 2.62
N PHE A 221 4.03 -12.86 3.66
CA PHE A 221 5.18 -13.21 4.48
C PHE A 221 6.31 -13.85 3.65
N ASP A 222 6.02 -14.87 2.85
CA ASP A 222 7.02 -15.54 2.00
C ASP A 222 7.67 -14.56 1.02
N THR A 223 6.88 -13.64 0.46
CA THR A 223 7.35 -12.60 -0.47
C THR A 223 8.28 -11.61 0.24
N GLU A 224 7.92 -11.14 1.43
CA GLU A 224 8.73 -10.21 2.20
C GLU A 224 10.03 -10.83 2.72
N VAL A 225 9.97 -12.09 3.16
CA VAL A 225 11.14 -12.87 3.57
C VAL A 225 12.11 -13.00 2.39
N TYR A 226 11.60 -13.35 1.20
CA TYR A 226 12.41 -13.44 0.00
C TYR A 226 13.10 -12.12 -0.35
N LEU A 227 12.33 -11.02 -0.32
CA LEU A 227 12.85 -9.68 -0.63
C LEU A 227 13.67 -9.06 0.52
N LYS A 228 13.69 -9.70 1.70
CA LYS A 228 14.30 -9.16 2.92
C LYS A 228 13.81 -7.73 3.17
N PHE A 229 12.50 -7.53 2.96
CA PHE A 229 11.86 -6.23 2.87
C PHE A 229 10.70 -6.15 3.86
N PRO A 230 10.89 -5.58 5.06
CA PRO A 230 9.77 -5.37 5.98
C PRO A 230 8.85 -4.29 5.40
N SER A 231 7.65 -4.68 4.99
CA SER A 231 6.67 -3.85 4.26
C SER A 231 5.97 -2.78 5.11
N ALA A 232 6.20 -2.77 6.43
CA ALA A 232 5.63 -1.82 7.39
C ALA A 232 6.11 -0.35 7.23
N VAL A 233 6.49 0.11 6.02
CA VAL A 233 7.23 1.36 5.84
C VAL A 233 6.69 2.25 4.69
N TYR A 234 5.69 1.82 3.92
CA TYR A 234 5.11 2.68 2.87
C TYR A 234 4.01 3.60 3.41
N LEU A 235 4.45 4.75 3.91
CA LEU A 235 3.61 5.85 4.38
C LEU A 235 2.64 6.36 3.29
N GLY A 236 1.33 6.16 3.48
CA GLY A 236 0.27 6.76 2.63
C GLY A 236 -0.07 5.98 1.36
N ARG A 237 0.20 4.66 1.35
CA ARG A 237 -0.21 3.74 0.28
C ARG A 237 -0.85 2.52 0.91
N GLN A 238 -2.03 2.16 0.45
CA GLN A 238 -2.74 0.96 0.93
C GLN A 238 -2.68 -0.17 -0.09
N PHE A 239 -2.66 -1.40 0.42
CA PHE A 239 -2.87 -2.59 -0.38
C PHE A 239 -4.07 -3.34 0.21
N THR A 240 -5.19 -3.34 -0.51
CA THR A 240 -6.46 -3.91 -0.04
C THR A 240 -6.93 -5.00 -0.99
N VAL A 241 -7.18 -6.19 -0.45
CA VAL A 241 -7.79 -7.31 -1.15
C VAL A 241 -9.26 -7.36 -0.74
N TYR A 242 -10.16 -7.16 -1.70
CA TYR A 242 -11.60 -7.31 -1.49
C TYR A 242 -12.08 -8.68 -1.96
N ILE A 243 -12.91 -9.31 -1.15
CA ILE A 243 -13.63 -10.54 -1.52
C ILE A 243 -15.08 -10.19 -1.83
N ASP A 244 -15.52 -10.49 -3.05
CA ASP A 244 -16.91 -10.29 -3.47
C ASP A 244 -17.44 -11.48 -4.28
N ALA A 245 -18.53 -12.09 -3.80
CA ALA A 245 -19.12 -13.28 -4.42
C ALA A 245 -19.87 -12.99 -5.73
N MET A 246 -20.15 -11.73 -6.06
CA MET A 246 -21.00 -11.37 -7.19
C MET A 246 -20.25 -11.27 -8.53
N GLY A 247 -18.92 -11.41 -8.55
CA GLY A 247 -18.11 -11.45 -9.77
C GLY A 247 -17.83 -12.87 -10.30
N ALA A 248 -17.17 -12.93 -11.47
CA ALA A 248 -16.70 -14.19 -12.06
C ALA A 248 -15.41 -14.69 -11.38
N PRO A 249 -15.36 -15.94 -10.87
CA PRO A 249 -14.24 -16.42 -10.07
C PRO A 249 -12.91 -16.60 -10.81
N GLY A 250 -12.94 -16.82 -12.12
CA GLY A 250 -11.79 -16.91 -13.03
C GLY A 250 -11.14 -15.56 -13.32
N GLN A 251 -11.86 -14.47 -13.04
CA GLN A 251 -11.36 -13.11 -13.19
C GLN A 251 -10.79 -12.57 -11.88
N THR A 252 -9.71 -11.79 -11.95
CA THR A 252 -9.18 -11.05 -10.81
C THR A 252 -8.90 -9.65 -11.26
N ASN A 253 -9.46 -8.70 -10.52
CA ASN A 253 -9.39 -7.30 -10.87
C ASN A 253 -8.40 -6.62 -9.95
N ALA A 254 -7.15 -6.57 -10.40
CA ALA A 254 -6.14 -5.76 -9.77
C ALA A 254 -6.14 -4.34 -10.36
N ARG A 255 -6.11 -3.34 -9.49
CA ARG A 255 -6.13 -1.92 -9.84
C ARG A 255 -5.09 -1.18 -9.05
N ASN A 256 -4.27 -0.42 -9.78
CA ASN A 256 -3.36 0.55 -9.19
C ASN A 256 -3.94 1.93 -9.47
N TYR A 257 -4.35 2.61 -8.41
CA TYR A 257 -5.01 3.90 -8.47
C TYR A 257 -4.40 4.85 -7.46
N ALA A 258 -3.60 5.77 -7.97
CA ALA A 258 -2.82 6.74 -7.20
C ALA A 258 -1.82 6.06 -6.29
N SER A 259 -1.99 6.25 -4.99
CA SER A 259 -1.17 5.61 -3.98
C SER A 259 -1.65 4.19 -3.66
N ASP A 260 -2.87 3.83 -4.02
CA ASP A 260 -3.56 2.66 -3.48
C ASP A 260 -3.70 1.53 -4.49
N TYR A 261 -3.55 0.32 -3.98
CA TYR A 261 -3.55 -0.93 -4.73
C TYR A 261 -4.70 -1.76 -4.24
N TYR A 262 -5.59 -2.12 -5.16
CA TYR A 262 -6.76 -2.91 -4.88
C TYR A 262 -6.69 -4.21 -5.66
N VAL A 263 -7.07 -5.32 -5.03
CA VAL A 263 -7.31 -6.59 -5.72
C VAL A 263 -8.69 -7.08 -5.35
N VAL A 264 -9.59 -7.19 -6.34
CA VAL A 264 -10.91 -7.77 -6.13
C VAL A 264 -10.91 -9.21 -6.63
N VAL A 265 -11.23 -10.14 -5.74
CA VAL A 265 -11.29 -11.57 -6.00
C VAL A 265 -12.70 -12.09 -5.75
N SER A 266 -13.22 -12.85 -6.70
CA SER A 266 -14.47 -13.57 -6.55
C SER A 266 -14.22 -15.06 -6.26
N PRO A 267 -14.83 -15.62 -5.20
CA PRO A 267 -14.70 -17.04 -4.89
C PRO A 267 -15.46 -17.92 -5.88
N GLY A 268 -14.84 -19.03 -6.28
CA GLY A 268 -15.49 -20.13 -7.00
C GLY A 268 -15.70 -21.37 -6.11
N LYS A 269 -16.52 -22.32 -6.59
CA LYS A 269 -16.76 -23.63 -5.94
C LYS A 269 -15.43 -24.33 -5.71
N ASN A 270 -15.08 -24.56 -4.44
CA ASN A 270 -13.83 -25.20 -4.02
C ASN A 270 -12.55 -24.56 -4.58
N SER A 271 -12.61 -23.27 -4.99
CA SER A 271 -11.44 -22.55 -5.50
C SER A 271 -10.46 -22.19 -4.39
N SER A 272 -9.16 -22.31 -4.66
CA SER A 272 -8.12 -21.70 -3.84
C SER A 272 -8.04 -20.20 -4.12
N LEU A 273 -7.47 -19.44 -3.17
CA LEU A 273 -7.11 -18.05 -3.41
C LEU A 273 -6.15 -17.98 -4.61
N LYS A 274 -6.31 -16.99 -5.48
CA LYS A 274 -5.38 -16.75 -6.60
C LYS A 274 -4.14 -16.02 -6.14
N VAL A 275 -3.37 -16.73 -5.33
CA VAL A 275 -2.19 -16.23 -4.62
C VAL A 275 -1.20 -15.56 -5.56
N GLU A 276 -0.97 -16.14 -6.74
CA GLU A 276 -0.03 -15.62 -7.74
C GLU A 276 -0.42 -14.21 -8.22
N GLN A 277 -1.70 -13.98 -8.53
CA GLN A 277 -2.18 -12.68 -9.04
C GLN A 277 -2.16 -11.60 -7.95
N ILE A 278 -2.47 -11.98 -6.71
CA ILE A 278 -2.36 -11.07 -5.57
C ILE A 278 -0.88 -10.72 -5.31
N ARG A 279 0.02 -11.71 -5.38
CA ARG A 279 1.47 -11.49 -5.23
C ARG A 279 1.99 -10.53 -6.27
N HIS A 280 1.62 -10.72 -7.54
CA HIS A 280 2.01 -9.84 -8.63
C HIS A 280 1.65 -8.36 -8.32
N THR A 281 0.41 -8.12 -7.92
CA THR A 281 -0.05 -6.78 -7.54
C THR A 281 0.66 -6.25 -6.28
N TYR A 282 0.94 -7.13 -5.32
CA TYR A 282 1.66 -6.77 -4.11
C TYR A 282 3.12 -6.38 -4.40
N LEU A 283 3.76 -7.05 -5.36
CA LEU A 283 5.08 -6.68 -5.83
C LEU A 283 5.07 -5.31 -6.50
N HIS A 284 4.06 -4.95 -7.29
CA HIS A 284 3.92 -3.56 -7.76
C HIS A 284 3.77 -2.56 -6.61
N TYR A 285 2.95 -2.89 -5.61
CA TYR A 285 2.85 -2.08 -4.40
C TYR A 285 4.24 -1.87 -3.78
N LEU A 286 5.08 -2.89 -3.68
CA LEU A 286 6.42 -2.75 -3.11
C LEU A 286 7.44 -2.05 -4.03
N LEU A 287 7.36 -2.24 -5.34
CA LEU A 287 8.46 -1.95 -6.27
C LEU A 287 8.26 -0.69 -7.12
N ASP A 288 7.03 -0.30 -7.44
CA ASP A 288 6.76 0.91 -8.25
C ASP A 288 7.45 2.17 -7.65
N PRO A 289 7.43 2.42 -6.32
CA PRO A 289 8.14 3.58 -5.76
C PRO A 289 9.66 3.45 -5.77
N LEU A 290 10.21 2.24 -5.87
CA LEU A 290 11.66 2.05 -5.95
C LEU A 290 12.16 2.50 -7.31
N ALA A 291 11.46 2.16 -8.39
CA ALA A 291 11.82 2.59 -9.74
C ALA A 291 11.91 4.12 -9.85
N LEU A 292 10.96 4.81 -9.22
CA LEU A 292 10.89 6.27 -9.20
C LEU A 292 12.09 6.95 -8.48
N LYS A 293 12.84 6.23 -7.64
CA LYS A 293 14.03 6.78 -6.96
C LYS A 293 15.27 6.85 -7.86
N TYR A 294 15.24 6.23 -9.04
CA TYR A 294 16.40 6.14 -9.94
C TYR A 294 16.09 6.71 -11.34
N PRO A 295 15.64 7.97 -11.47
CA PRO A 295 15.21 8.54 -12.74
C PRO A 295 16.34 8.62 -13.78
N ALA A 296 17.59 8.85 -13.35
CA ALA A 296 18.74 8.86 -14.25
C ALA A 296 19.01 7.47 -14.85
N THR A 297 18.87 6.41 -14.04
CA THR A 297 19.01 5.03 -14.50
C THR A 297 17.86 4.66 -15.44
N MET A 298 16.63 5.03 -15.12
CA MET A 298 15.47 4.79 -16.01
C MET A 298 15.65 5.50 -17.35
N LYS A 299 16.07 6.78 -17.34
CA LYS A 299 16.38 7.53 -18.56
C LYS A 299 17.45 6.85 -19.42
N ARG A 300 18.50 6.30 -18.81
CA ARG A 300 19.55 5.54 -19.53
C ARG A 300 19.00 4.29 -20.23
N LEU A 301 17.96 3.67 -19.66
CA LEU A 301 17.35 2.44 -20.16
C LEU A 301 16.24 2.69 -21.20
N GLU A 302 15.77 3.94 -21.38
CA GLU A 302 14.73 4.31 -22.37
C GLU A 302 14.94 3.71 -23.78
N PRO A 303 16.18 3.59 -24.32
CA PRO A 303 16.40 2.96 -25.63
C PRO A 303 15.94 1.50 -25.74
N LEU A 304 15.65 0.81 -24.63
CA LEU A 304 15.05 -0.52 -24.63
C LEU A 304 13.60 -0.52 -25.17
N LEU A 305 12.86 0.58 -25.02
CA LEU A 305 11.46 0.69 -25.46
C LEU A 305 11.32 0.46 -26.97
N ALA A 306 12.30 0.91 -27.75
CA ALA A 306 12.34 0.67 -29.19
C ALA A 306 12.39 -0.84 -29.53
N SER A 307 12.94 -1.67 -28.64
CA SER A 307 13.10 -3.11 -28.84
C SER A 307 11.83 -3.91 -28.53
N VAL A 308 10.84 -3.33 -27.85
CA VAL A 308 9.58 -3.99 -27.47
C VAL A 308 8.37 -3.44 -28.20
N LYS A 309 8.55 -2.53 -29.17
CA LYS A 309 7.45 -1.85 -29.88
C LYS A 309 6.45 -2.84 -30.53
N SER A 310 6.95 -3.95 -31.06
CA SER A 310 6.13 -4.99 -31.69
C SER A 310 5.73 -6.13 -30.75
N ALA A 311 6.09 -6.06 -29.48
CA ALA A 311 5.79 -7.13 -28.54
C ALA A 311 4.29 -7.15 -28.18
N PRO A 312 3.72 -8.33 -27.91
CA PRO A 312 2.31 -8.49 -27.56
C PRO A 312 2.06 -8.17 -26.08
N MET A 313 2.15 -6.90 -25.72
CA MET A 313 1.89 -6.38 -24.37
C MET A 313 1.05 -5.12 -24.43
N ASP A 314 0.53 -4.70 -23.27
CA ASP A 314 -0.15 -3.41 -23.15
C ASP A 314 0.74 -2.23 -23.56
N GLU A 315 0.13 -1.22 -24.20
CA GLU A 315 0.85 -0.06 -24.73
C GLU A 315 1.55 0.77 -23.64
N SER A 316 1.06 0.73 -22.40
CA SER A 316 1.68 1.44 -21.27
C SER A 316 3.13 0.99 -21.03
N PHE A 317 3.42 -0.31 -21.15
CA PHE A 317 4.77 -0.85 -21.00
C PHE A 317 5.69 -0.48 -22.17
N LYS A 318 5.14 -0.26 -23.36
CA LYS A 318 5.90 0.16 -24.55
C LYS A 318 6.25 1.65 -24.50
N GLY A 319 5.43 2.45 -23.81
CA GLY A 319 5.61 3.89 -23.67
C GLY A 319 6.39 4.33 -22.43
N ASP A 320 6.62 3.44 -21.45
CA ASP A 320 7.24 3.81 -20.19
C ASP A 320 8.28 2.79 -19.69
N VAL A 321 9.54 3.21 -19.67
CA VAL A 321 10.66 2.34 -19.27
C VAL A 321 10.61 1.96 -17.79
N SER A 322 10.06 2.82 -16.92
CA SER A 322 9.96 2.49 -15.49
C SER A 322 8.94 1.38 -15.27
N LEU A 323 7.82 1.42 -16.00
CA LEU A 323 6.83 0.33 -15.99
C LEU A 323 7.43 -0.95 -16.55
N LEU A 324 8.08 -0.90 -17.71
CA LEU A 324 8.71 -2.07 -18.32
C LEU A 324 9.76 -2.72 -17.40
N VAL A 325 10.67 -1.92 -16.84
CA VAL A 325 11.74 -2.41 -15.96
C VAL A 325 11.15 -3.02 -14.68
N THR A 326 10.16 -2.37 -14.08
CA THR A 326 9.51 -2.87 -12.86
C THR A 326 8.79 -4.18 -13.12
N GLU A 327 8.04 -4.27 -14.22
CA GLU A 327 7.34 -5.49 -14.62
C GLU A 327 8.30 -6.65 -14.91
N CYS A 328 9.40 -6.39 -15.62
CA CYS A 328 10.45 -7.40 -15.83
C CYS A 328 11.06 -7.87 -14.50
N PHE A 329 11.21 -6.97 -13.53
CA PHE A 329 11.76 -7.33 -12.23
C PHE A 329 10.79 -8.17 -11.41
N ILE A 330 9.50 -7.80 -11.39
CA ILE A 330 8.41 -8.56 -10.76
C ILE A 330 8.37 -9.98 -11.30
N ARG A 331 8.36 -10.15 -12.63
CA ARG A 331 8.36 -11.47 -13.27
C ARG A 331 9.60 -12.29 -12.93
N GLY A 332 10.75 -11.63 -12.79
CA GLY A 332 11.97 -12.27 -12.30
C GLY A 332 11.81 -12.82 -10.89
N ILE A 333 11.24 -12.02 -9.98
CA ILE A 333 10.94 -12.43 -8.59
C ILE A 333 9.94 -13.58 -8.57
N GLU A 334 8.86 -13.51 -9.34
CA GLU A 334 7.83 -14.55 -9.40
C GLU A 334 8.39 -15.87 -9.94
N ALA A 335 9.24 -15.83 -10.96
CA ALA A 335 9.94 -17.02 -11.45
C ALA A 335 10.84 -17.65 -10.36
N ARG A 336 11.47 -16.85 -9.49
CA ARG A 336 12.24 -17.35 -8.34
C ARG A 336 11.36 -17.92 -7.22
N LEU A 337 10.18 -17.35 -7.04
CA LEU A 337 9.17 -17.80 -6.06
C LEU A 337 8.27 -18.92 -6.57
N THR A 338 8.38 -19.29 -7.86
CA THR A 338 7.53 -20.31 -8.46
C THR A 338 7.79 -21.68 -7.83
N GLY A 339 6.69 -22.29 -7.38
CA GLY A 339 6.63 -23.63 -6.84
C GLY A 339 7.33 -23.80 -5.48
N SER A 340 7.89 -24.98 -5.23
CA SER A 340 8.58 -25.32 -3.98
C SER A 340 10.09 -25.42 -4.18
N THR A 341 10.84 -25.70 -3.12
CA THR A 341 12.29 -26.02 -3.21
C THR A 341 12.59 -27.23 -4.10
N LYS A 342 11.58 -28.02 -4.48
CA LYS A 342 11.68 -29.17 -5.38
C LYS A 342 11.28 -28.86 -6.83
N THR A 343 10.82 -27.64 -7.11
CA THR A 343 10.45 -27.24 -8.47
C THR A 343 11.68 -27.28 -9.38
N PRO A 344 11.62 -27.98 -10.53
CA PRO A 344 12.73 -28.05 -11.44
C PRO A 344 13.17 -26.66 -11.90
N GLU A 345 14.47 -26.38 -11.89
CA GLU A 345 15.01 -25.11 -12.41
C GLU A 345 14.54 -24.85 -13.86
N ALA A 346 14.35 -25.91 -14.65
CA ALA A 346 13.81 -25.83 -16.00
C ALA A 346 12.41 -25.17 -16.06
N GLU A 347 11.55 -25.41 -15.08
CA GLU A 347 10.21 -24.80 -15.03
C GLU A 347 10.29 -23.29 -14.76
N ARG A 348 11.19 -22.88 -13.86
CA ARG A 348 11.45 -21.46 -13.57
C ARG A 348 12.06 -20.75 -14.78
N GLN A 349 12.98 -21.40 -15.47
CA GLN A 349 13.57 -20.89 -16.71
C GLN A 349 12.52 -20.76 -17.82
N GLN A 350 11.58 -21.70 -17.92
CA GLN A 350 10.46 -21.58 -18.86
C GLN A 350 9.57 -20.37 -18.55
N ALA A 351 9.27 -20.09 -17.27
CA ALA A 351 8.50 -18.91 -16.89
C ALA A 351 9.21 -17.59 -17.27
N VAL A 352 10.53 -17.56 -17.14
CA VAL A 352 11.37 -16.43 -17.59
C VAL A 352 11.31 -16.28 -19.12
N GLU A 353 11.44 -17.38 -19.86
CA GLU A 353 11.39 -17.37 -21.32
C GLU A 353 10.03 -16.93 -21.85
N ASN A 354 8.95 -17.45 -21.27
CA ASN A 354 7.58 -17.04 -21.62
C ASN A 354 7.39 -15.53 -21.39
N SER A 355 7.86 -15.01 -20.25
CA SER A 355 7.80 -13.57 -19.96
C SER A 355 8.59 -12.74 -20.98
N MET A 356 9.76 -13.22 -21.40
CA MET A 356 10.55 -12.55 -22.44
C MET A 356 9.87 -12.57 -23.81
N GLN A 357 9.18 -13.66 -24.17
CA GLN A 357 8.41 -13.78 -25.42
C GLN A 357 7.19 -12.84 -25.44
N GLN A 358 6.61 -12.52 -24.28
CA GLN A 358 5.60 -11.46 -24.15
C GLN A 358 6.20 -10.04 -24.29
N GLY A 359 7.54 -9.94 -24.23
CA GLY A 359 8.30 -8.71 -24.39
C GLY A 359 8.80 -8.09 -23.08
N PHE A 360 8.68 -8.78 -21.95
CA PHE A 360 9.32 -8.37 -20.70
C PHE A 360 10.81 -8.77 -20.73
N ILE A 361 11.54 -8.08 -21.60
CA ILE A 361 12.86 -8.48 -22.10
C ILE A 361 13.98 -8.52 -21.06
N LEU A 362 13.81 -7.83 -19.93
CA LEU A 362 14.79 -7.84 -18.83
C LEU A 362 14.54 -8.94 -17.79
N THR A 363 13.50 -9.77 -17.96
CA THR A 363 13.15 -10.82 -16.97
C THR A 363 14.31 -11.76 -16.70
N ARG A 364 15.05 -12.20 -17.73
CA ARG A 364 16.24 -13.06 -17.56
C ARG A 364 17.38 -12.36 -16.84
N TYR A 365 17.64 -11.10 -17.16
CA TYR A 365 18.65 -10.32 -16.44
C TYR A 365 18.34 -10.29 -14.95
N PHE A 366 17.10 -9.95 -14.59
CA PHE A 366 16.69 -9.88 -13.18
C PHE A 366 16.69 -11.24 -12.51
N TYR A 367 16.23 -12.29 -13.18
CA TYR A 367 16.30 -13.65 -12.66
C TYR A 367 17.73 -14.06 -12.30
N ASP A 368 18.68 -13.80 -13.21
CA ASP A 368 20.10 -14.12 -13.00
C ASP A 368 20.72 -13.27 -11.87
N ALA A 369 20.33 -12.00 -11.76
CA ALA A 369 20.79 -11.10 -10.71
C ALA A 369 20.22 -11.48 -9.34
N LEU A 370 18.97 -11.94 -9.29
CA LEU A 370 18.29 -12.39 -8.08
C LEU A 370 18.98 -13.62 -7.45
N LEU A 371 19.59 -14.51 -8.25
CA LEU A 371 20.42 -15.61 -7.75
C LEU A 371 21.61 -15.14 -6.89
N GLN A 372 22.16 -13.97 -7.18
CA GLN A 372 23.23 -13.40 -6.36
C GLN A 372 22.66 -12.66 -5.15
N PHE A 373 21.59 -11.90 -5.35
CA PHE A 373 20.87 -11.23 -4.27
C PHE A 373 20.42 -12.19 -3.16
N GLU A 374 19.99 -13.40 -3.51
CA GLU A 374 19.57 -14.42 -2.53
C GLU A 374 20.67 -14.73 -1.50
N LYS A 375 21.94 -14.69 -1.91
CA LYS A 375 23.12 -14.98 -1.07
C LYS A 375 23.57 -13.79 -0.22
N ASP A 376 23.21 -12.58 -0.60
CA ASP A 376 23.62 -11.35 0.07
C ASP A 376 22.69 -11.06 1.27
N PRO A 377 23.16 -10.85 2.51
CA PRO A 377 22.30 -10.48 3.62
C PRO A 377 21.57 -9.13 3.44
N ALA A 378 22.03 -8.26 2.52
CA ALA A 378 21.39 -6.98 2.27
C ALA A 378 19.96 -7.14 1.71
N GLY A 379 19.04 -6.32 2.22
CA GLY A 379 17.66 -6.33 1.76
C GLY A 379 17.46 -5.62 0.42
N LEU A 380 16.35 -5.90 -0.26
CA LEU A 380 16.09 -5.39 -1.61
C LEU A 380 16.21 -3.87 -1.70
N ARG A 381 15.81 -3.13 -0.66
CA ARG A 381 15.91 -1.66 -0.64
C ARG A 381 17.34 -1.16 -0.90
N ASN A 382 18.35 -1.88 -0.43
CA ASN A 382 19.75 -1.53 -0.61
C ASN A 382 20.28 -2.06 -1.95
N ALA A 383 19.88 -3.29 -2.33
CA ALA A 383 20.33 -3.93 -3.56
C ALA A 383 19.72 -3.32 -4.84
N TYR A 384 18.52 -2.73 -4.76
CA TYR A 384 17.76 -2.30 -5.95
C TYR A 384 18.54 -1.33 -6.85
N GLY A 385 19.24 -0.36 -6.26
CA GLY A 385 20.01 0.63 -7.03
C GLY A 385 21.09 -0.02 -7.89
N ASP A 386 21.81 -1.00 -7.33
CA ASP A 386 22.84 -1.75 -8.04
C ASP A 386 22.22 -2.67 -9.09
N LEU A 387 21.10 -3.35 -8.76
CA LEU A 387 20.38 -4.21 -9.70
C LEU A 387 19.98 -3.46 -10.97
N VAL A 388 19.46 -2.22 -10.87
CA VAL A 388 19.07 -1.46 -12.07
C VAL A 388 20.27 -0.77 -12.74
N SER A 389 21.29 -0.39 -11.98
CA SER A 389 22.46 0.31 -12.53
C SER A 389 23.38 -0.64 -13.30
N ASN A 390 23.45 -1.91 -12.90
CA ASN A 390 24.26 -2.94 -13.54
C ASN A 390 23.66 -3.51 -14.84
N ILE A 391 22.50 -3.02 -15.28
CA ILE A 391 21.93 -3.42 -16.58
C ILE A 391 22.84 -2.88 -17.70
N ASP A 392 23.46 -3.80 -18.45
CA ASP A 392 24.20 -3.51 -19.67
C ASP A 392 23.22 -3.37 -20.84
N LEU A 393 22.96 -2.11 -21.22
CA LEU A 393 22.03 -1.77 -22.30
C LEU A 393 22.39 -2.47 -23.62
N GLY A 394 23.67 -2.51 -24.00
CA GLY A 394 24.10 -3.07 -25.26
C GLY A 394 23.97 -4.59 -25.29
N LYS A 395 24.26 -5.26 -24.16
CA LYS A 395 24.05 -6.71 -24.00
C LYS A 395 22.58 -7.07 -24.09
N GLU A 396 21.72 -6.37 -23.36
CA GLU A 396 20.30 -6.71 -23.32
C GLU A 396 19.60 -6.37 -24.64
N GLN A 397 19.95 -5.28 -25.33
CA GLN A 397 19.48 -5.03 -26.70
C GLN A 397 19.86 -6.15 -27.69
N ARG A 398 21.09 -6.69 -27.60
CA ARG A 398 21.51 -7.84 -28.42
C ARG A 398 20.71 -9.09 -28.09
N ARG A 399 20.45 -9.35 -26.80
CA ARG A 399 19.60 -10.46 -26.36
C ARG A 399 18.19 -10.32 -26.91
N THR A 400 17.59 -9.13 -26.82
CA THR A 400 16.23 -8.87 -27.31
C THR A 400 16.07 -9.18 -28.79
N ARG A 401 17.06 -8.87 -29.63
CA ARG A 401 17.02 -9.19 -31.07
C ARG A 401 16.94 -10.68 -31.39
N GLN A 402 17.26 -11.54 -30.43
CA GLN A 402 17.19 -13.00 -30.58
C GLN A 402 15.85 -13.58 -30.10
N ILE A 403 14.99 -12.76 -29.48
CA ILE A 403 13.69 -13.19 -28.97
C ILE A 403 12.70 -13.20 -30.13
N GLN A 404 12.01 -14.33 -30.29
CA GLN A 404 10.79 -14.40 -31.07
C GLN A 404 9.62 -14.06 -30.15
N PHE A 405 8.99 -12.90 -30.35
CA PHE A 405 7.82 -12.53 -29.56
C PHE A 405 6.62 -13.42 -29.89
N ALA A 406 5.77 -13.63 -28.89
CA ALA A 406 4.50 -14.34 -29.07
C ALA A 406 3.59 -13.57 -30.04
N SER A 407 2.61 -14.27 -30.63
CA SER A 407 1.63 -13.69 -31.56
C SER A 407 0.47 -13.00 -30.83
N THR A 408 0.19 -13.38 -29.59
CA THR A 408 -0.91 -12.86 -28.78
C THR A 408 -0.43 -12.54 -27.37
N ALA A 409 -0.98 -11.48 -26.80
CA ALA A 409 -0.71 -11.10 -25.42
C ALA A 409 -1.36 -12.12 -24.48
N ASP A 410 -0.67 -12.43 -23.38
CA ASP A 410 -1.32 -13.10 -22.26
C ASP A 410 -2.42 -12.19 -21.67
N PRO A 411 -3.51 -12.74 -21.11
CA PRO A 411 -4.55 -11.95 -20.46
C PRO A 411 -3.95 -11.00 -19.42
N GLU A 412 -4.23 -9.71 -19.56
CA GLU A 412 -3.73 -8.67 -18.65
C GLU A 412 -4.32 -8.87 -17.26
N LEU A 413 -3.48 -9.26 -16.30
CA LEU A 413 -3.89 -9.56 -14.92
C LEU A 413 -4.05 -8.30 -14.06
N LEU A 414 -3.44 -7.20 -14.49
CA LEU A 414 -3.38 -5.93 -13.77
C LEU A 414 -3.62 -4.79 -14.75
N HIS A 415 -4.71 -4.05 -14.56
CA HIS A 415 -4.92 -2.84 -15.33
C HIS A 415 -4.18 -1.67 -14.67
N LEU A 416 -3.01 -1.32 -15.23
CA LEU A 416 -2.20 -0.19 -14.78
C LEU A 416 -2.79 1.13 -15.30
N SER A 417 -3.90 1.56 -14.70
CA SER A 417 -4.37 2.92 -14.89
C SER A 417 -3.51 3.87 -14.07
N ARG A 418 -2.51 4.49 -14.70
CA ARG A 418 -1.88 5.64 -14.05
C ARG A 418 -2.96 6.66 -13.71
N PRO A 419 -2.94 7.23 -12.49
CA PRO A 419 -3.63 8.48 -12.26
C PRO A 419 -3.18 9.46 -13.32
N VAL A 420 -4.15 10.06 -14.01
CA VAL A 420 -3.87 11.21 -14.86
C VAL A 420 -3.44 12.40 -13.97
N GLY A 421 -3.80 12.42 -12.68
CA GLY A 421 -3.31 13.37 -11.67
C GLY A 421 -2.44 12.70 -10.59
N GLY A 422 -1.17 13.11 -10.48
CA GLY A 422 -0.26 12.56 -9.47
C GLY A 422 1.22 12.74 -9.80
N LYS A 423 1.59 13.24 -10.98
CA LYS A 423 3.00 13.38 -11.35
C LYS A 423 3.69 14.49 -10.54
N LEU A 424 2.99 15.58 -10.23
CA LEU A 424 3.62 16.74 -9.62
C LEU A 424 3.89 16.52 -8.14
N LEU A 425 2.90 16.08 -7.35
CA LEU A 425 3.09 15.90 -5.90
C LEU A 425 3.98 14.70 -5.59
N ILE A 426 3.90 13.62 -6.37
CA ILE A 426 4.85 12.49 -6.24
C ILE A 426 6.27 12.95 -6.57
N ALA A 427 6.46 13.72 -7.65
CA ALA A 427 7.77 14.29 -7.96
C ALA A 427 8.23 15.29 -6.89
N ALA A 428 7.33 16.07 -6.30
CA ALA A 428 7.64 16.99 -5.22
C ALA A 428 8.17 16.25 -3.98
N GLU A 429 7.50 15.18 -3.55
CA GLU A 429 7.93 14.32 -2.44
C GLU A 429 9.29 13.65 -2.73
N GLN A 430 9.54 13.23 -3.98
CA GLN A 430 10.83 12.69 -4.39
C GLN A 430 11.94 13.72 -4.22
N ARG A 431 11.73 14.94 -4.74
CA ARG A 431 12.69 16.05 -4.62
C ARG A 431 12.95 16.40 -3.16
N LEU A 432 11.89 16.45 -2.36
CA LEU A 432 11.99 16.68 -0.92
C LEU A 432 12.82 15.61 -0.22
N SER A 433 12.58 14.33 -0.53
CA SER A 433 13.32 13.20 0.03
C SER A 433 14.81 13.21 -0.37
N ALA A 434 15.14 13.76 -1.54
CA ALA A 434 16.49 13.93 -2.03
C ALA A 434 17.18 15.20 -1.48
N GLY A 435 16.51 15.99 -0.64
CA GLY A 435 17.02 17.26 -0.11
C GLY A 435 16.88 18.45 -1.07
N ASP A 436 16.30 18.25 -2.26
CA ASP A 436 16.03 19.30 -3.23
C ASP A 436 14.71 20.03 -2.87
N THR A 437 14.78 20.86 -1.82
CA THR A 437 13.62 21.60 -1.31
C THR A 437 13.08 22.60 -2.32
N ALA A 438 13.93 23.18 -3.17
CA ALA A 438 13.53 24.16 -4.18
C ALA A 438 12.66 23.53 -5.29
N SER A 439 13.08 22.39 -5.85
CA SER A 439 12.26 21.70 -6.86
C SER A 439 10.97 21.15 -6.26
N ALA A 440 11.04 20.62 -5.02
CA ALA A 440 9.86 20.16 -4.30
C ALA A 440 8.83 21.27 -4.12
N GLN A 441 9.30 22.46 -3.70
CA GLN A 441 8.45 23.64 -3.54
C GLN A 441 7.77 24.03 -4.84
N LYS A 442 8.53 24.11 -5.93
CA LYS A 442 7.99 24.50 -7.24
C LYS A 442 6.88 23.55 -7.71
N LEU A 443 7.11 22.24 -7.60
CA LEU A 443 6.16 21.23 -8.03
C LEU A 443 4.88 21.24 -7.19
N ALA A 444 5.01 21.38 -5.86
CA ALA A 444 3.85 21.48 -4.97
C ALA A 444 3.08 22.80 -5.14
N GLN A 445 3.76 23.92 -5.38
CA GLN A 445 3.12 25.20 -5.73
C GLN A 445 2.39 25.12 -7.06
N GLN A 446 2.98 24.48 -8.07
CA GLN A 446 2.37 24.29 -9.37
C GLN A 446 1.07 23.49 -9.24
N ALA A 447 1.09 22.37 -8.49
CA ALA A 447 -0.10 21.58 -8.21
C ALA A 447 -1.22 22.43 -7.58
N LEU A 448 -0.89 23.28 -6.59
CA LEU A 448 -1.84 24.19 -5.96
C LEU A 448 -2.38 25.28 -6.91
N GLN A 449 -1.50 25.89 -7.71
CA GLN A 449 -1.86 27.01 -8.60
C GLN A 449 -2.75 26.55 -9.75
N GLU A 450 -2.41 25.42 -10.35
CA GLU A 450 -3.16 24.84 -11.45
C GLU A 450 -4.40 24.07 -10.95
N ASN A 451 -4.59 23.97 -9.63
CA ASN A 451 -5.65 23.20 -8.98
C ASN A 451 -5.73 21.76 -9.48
N ILE A 452 -4.55 21.18 -9.68
CA ILE A 452 -4.33 19.81 -10.12
C ILE A 452 -3.79 19.02 -8.93
N GLU A 453 -4.33 17.82 -8.71
CA GLU A 453 -4.01 16.93 -7.58
C GLU A 453 -4.54 17.42 -6.21
N ASP A 454 -4.21 16.69 -5.14
CA ASP A 454 -4.76 16.93 -3.79
C ASP A 454 -4.15 18.17 -3.12
N GLN A 455 -4.99 19.17 -2.85
CA GLN A 455 -4.54 20.44 -2.27
C GLN A 455 -3.98 20.28 -0.85
N GLY A 456 -4.57 19.40 -0.04
CA GLY A 456 -4.13 19.15 1.34
C GLY A 456 -2.72 18.58 1.37
N ARG A 457 -2.44 17.61 0.50
CA ARG A 457 -1.13 16.99 0.31
C ARG A 457 -0.11 17.96 -0.27
N ALA A 458 -0.51 18.81 -1.22
CA ALA A 458 0.38 19.84 -1.75
C ALA A 458 0.81 20.85 -0.67
N LEU A 459 -0.15 21.32 0.16
CA LEU A 459 0.13 22.18 1.31
C LEU A 459 1.00 21.47 2.35
N PHE A 460 0.76 20.18 2.60
CA PHE A 460 1.58 19.38 3.49
C PHE A 460 3.02 19.28 3.02
N ILE A 461 3.26 19.03 1.72
CA ILE A 461 4.61 19.00 1.15
C ILE A 461 5.28 20.37 1.29
N LEU A 462 4.56 21.47 1.05
CA LEU A 462 5.10 22.83 1.29
C LEU A 462 5.45 23.08 2.75
N ALA A 463 4.67 22.54 3.68
CA ALA A 463 4.97 22.62 5.11
C ALA A 463 6.28 21.86 5.45
N GLN A 464 6.48 20.69 4.84
CA GLN A 464 7.71 19.92 5.01
C GLN A 464 8.92 20.61 4.36
N VAL A 465 8.76 21.22 3.18
CA VAL A 465 9.76 22.09 2.55
C VAL A 465 10.15 23.23 3.49
N ALA A 466 9.17 23.95 4.04
CA ALA A 466 9.40 25.05 4.98
C ALA A 466 10.13 24.55 6.24
N THR A 467 9.75 23.39 6.76
CA THR A 467 10.43 22.72 7.88
C THR A 467 11.90 22.44 7.56
N MET A 468 12.20 21.91 6.36
CA MET A 468 13.58 21.64 5.93
C MET A 468 14.39 22.93 5.71
N ASN A 469 13.73 24.00 5.27
CA ASN A 469 14.33 25.32 5.11
C ASN A 469 14.41 26.11 6.43
N ARG A 470 14.03 25.51 7.57
CA ARG A 470 13.96 26.14 8.90
C ARG A 470 13.01 27.33 9.00
N ASP A 471 12.06 27.43 8.08
CA ASP A 471 10.99 28.41 8.14
C ASP A 471 9.85 27.87 9.02
N MET A 472 9.98 28.07 10.33
CA MET A 472 9.03 27.56 11.31
C MET A 472 7.64 28.19 11.16
N GLN A 473 7.58 29.49 10.83
CA GLN A 473 6.32 30.20 10.66
C GLN A 473 5.61 29.78 9.37
N GLY A 474 6.36 29.63 8.27
CA GLY A 474 5.84 29.07 7.02
C GLY A 474 5.36 27.63 7.19
N ALA A 475 6.12 26.78 7.88
CA ALA A 475 5.73 25.40 8.17
C ALA A 475 4.40 25.35 8.95
N ARG A 476 4.28 26.15 10.03
CA ARG A 476 3.04 26.28 10.81
C ARG A 476 1.86 26.70 9.94
N SER A 477 2.02 27.75 9.14
CA SER A 477 0.99 28.25 8.23
C SER A 477 0.53 27.19 7.23
N TYR A 478 1.47 26.49 6.58
CA TYR A 478 1.12 25.45 5.62
C TYR A 478 0.47 24.23 6.27
N PHE A 479 0.91 23.79 7.46
CA PHE A 479 0.24 22.69 8.17
C PHE A 479 -1.18 23.06 8.61
N GLN A 480 -1.42 24.31 9.05
CA GLN A 480 -2.76 24.79 9.39
C GLN A 480 -3.67 24.80 8.15
N ARG A 481 -3.19 25.36 7.03
CA ARG A 481 -3.94 25.36 5.77
C ARG A 481 -4.18 23.95 5.23
N ALA A 482 -3.23 23.04 5.39
CA ALA A 482 -3.42 21.64 5.02
C ALA A 482 -4.60 21.03 5.80
N LEU A 483 -4.73 21.32 7.10
CA LEU A 483 -5.86 20.83 7.91
C LEU A 483 -7.22 21.40 7.50
N GLU A 484 -7.28 22.56 6.85
CA GLU A 484 -8.53 23.16 6.37
C GLU A 484 -9.12 22.40 5.17
N VAL A 485 -8.27 21.76 4.37
CA VAL A 485 -8.68 21.16 3.08
C VAL A 485 -8.38 19.67 2.96
N ALA A 486 -7.49 19.12 3.80
CA ALA A 486 -7.10 17.72 3.73
C ALA A 486 -8.21 16.79 4.19
N GLN A 487 -8.50 15.79 3.37
CA GLN A 487 -9.39 14.68 3.72
C GLN A 487 -8.63 13.40 4.06
N GLU A 488 -7.36 13.30 3.62
CA GLU A 488 -6.52 12.13 3.88
C GLU A 488 -6.16 12.05 5.39
N PRO A 489 -6.56 10.97 6.10
CA PRO A 489 -6.35 10.85 7.55
C PRO A 489 -4.89 11.01 7.98
N LYS A 490 -3.96 10.57 7.13
CA LYS A 490 -2.52 10.69 7.38
C LYS A 490 -2.03 12.13 7.27
N VAL A 491 -2.44 12.88 6.25
CA VAL A 491 -2.10 14.31 6.13
C VAL A 491 -2.63 15.06 7.33
N VAL A 492 -3.86 14.77 7.76
CA VAL A 492 -4.47 15.35 8.96
C VAL A 492 -3.68 14.99 10.23
N ALA A 493 -3.45 13.71 10.48
CA ALA A 493 -2.76 13.23 11.67
C ALA A 493 -1.33 13.78 11.78
N TRP A 494 -0.55 13.74 10.69
CA TRP A 494 0.82 14.26 10.70
C TRP A 494 0.89 15.78 10.73
N SER A 495 -0.06 16.51 10.12
CA SER A 495 -0.13 17.96 10.26
C SER A 495 -0.33 18.35 11.72
N HIS A 496 -1.23 17.65 12.43
CA HIS A 496 -1.40 17.83 13.87
C HIS A 496 -0.13 17.46 14.66
N ILE A 497 0.54 16.34 14.37
CA ILE A 497 1.79 15.97 15.06
C ILE A 497 2.86 17.05 14.86
N TYR A 498 3.06 17.53 13.63
CA TYR A 498 4.08 18.55 13.36
C TYR A 498 3.71 19.89 13.99
N LEU A 499 2.45 20.31 13.94
CA LEU A 499 2.00 21.50 14.68
C LEU A 499 2.27 21.35 16.17
N GLY A 500 1.96 20.19 16.77
CA GLY A 500 2.27 19.91 18.17
C GLY A 500 3.76 20.10 18.48
N ARG A 501 4.65 19.59 17.62
CA ARG A 501 6.11 19.78 17.77
C ARG A 501 6.53 21.24 17.63
N ILE A 502 5.93 21.97 16.69
CA ILE A 502 6.21 23.39 16.50
C ILE A 502 5.81 24.19 17.74
N PHE A 503 4.65 23.89 18.33
CA PHE A 503 4.18 24.55 19.55
C PHE A 503 5.02 24.18 20.78
N ASP A 504 5.45 22.93 20.92
CA ASP A 504 6.40 22.54 21.98
C ASP A 504 7.73 23.33 21.86
N LEU A 505 8.25 23.50 20.64
CA LEU A 505 9.44 24.32 20.38
C LEU A 505 9.21 25.83 20.60
N GLN A 506 7.95 26.27 20.61
CA GLN A 506 7.54 27.64 20.94
C GLN A 506 7.18 27.80 22.43
N GLU A 507 7.43 26.76 23.25
CA GLU A 507 7.07 26.71 24.67
C GLU A 507 5.56 26.84 24.95
N ASP A 508 4.71 26.65 23.92
CA ASP A 508 3.25 26.66 24.04
C ASP A 508 2.74 25.21 24.18
N ARG A 509 2.95 24.67 25.39
CA ARG A 509 2.64 23.28 25.69
C ARG A 509 1.14 22.98 25.59
N GLU A 510 0.28 23.94 25.92
CA GLU A 510 -1.17 23.74 25.88
C GLU A 510 -1.66 23.54 24.45
N ALA A 511 -1.24 24.41 23.52
CA ALA A 511 -1.54 24.26 22.11
C ALA A 511 -0.95 22.95 21.54
N ALA A 512 0.27 22.60 21.96
CA ALA A 512 0.92 21.36 21.54
C ALA A 512 0.10 20.11 21.93
N LEU A 513 -0.35 20.04 23.18
CA LEU A 513 -1.19 18.95 23.68
C LEU A 513 -2.54 18.86 22.95
N GLY A 514 -3.14 20.00 22.61
CA GLY A 514 -4.36 20.05 21.80
C GLY A 514 -4.17 19.36 20.46
N HIS A 515 -3.05 19.66 19.78
CA HIS A 515 -2.72 19.04 18.51
C HIS A 515 -2.37 17.56 18.61
N TYR A 516 -1.61 17.12 19.62
CA TYR A 516 -1.33 15.69 19.78
C TYR A 516 -2.59 14.86 20.05
N ARG A 517 -3.55 15.38 20.83
CA ARG A 517 -4.85 14.73 21.03
C ARG A 517 -5.65 14.64 19.73
N ALA A 518 -5.68 15.70 18.93
CA ALA A 518 -6.33 15.68 17.62
C ALA A 518 -5.68 14.66 16.67
N ALA A 519 -4.35 14.54 16.71
CA ALA A 519 -3.61 13.53 15.96
C ALA A 519 -3.94 12.09 16.36
N LEU A 520 -4.24 11.81 17.64
CA LEU A 520 -4.66 10.46 18.07
C LEU A 520 -5.99 10.04 17.43
N ASN A 521 -6.94 10.97 17.33
CA ASN A 521 -8.24 10.70 16.73
C ASN A 521 -8.11 10.51 15.22
N ALA A 522 -7.40 11.41 14.54
CA ALA A 522 -7.17 11.32 13.10
C ALA A 522 -6.25 10.13 12.70
N GLY A 523 -5.33 9.76 13.59
CA GLY A 523 -4.34 8.71 13.39
C GLY A 523 -4.69 7.37 14.04
N ALA A 524 -5.95 7.14 14.44
CA ALA A 524 -6.35 5.90 15.14
C ALA A 524 -6.02 4.62 14.34
N ALA A 525 -6.09 4.70 13.00
CA ALA A 525 -5.73 3.63 12.08
C ALA A 525 -4.25 3.67 11.62
N LEU A 526 -3.43 4.59 12.15
CA LEU A 526 -2.04 4.82 11.76
C LEU A 526 -1.10 4.58 12.96
N PRO A 527 -0.52 3.37 13.10
CA PRO A 527 0.29 3.01 14.26
C PRO A 527 1.43 3.99 14.57
N GLU A 528 2.15 4.50 13.57
CA GLU A 528 3.27 5.42 13.82
C GLU A 528 2.80 6.82 14.22
N ALA A 529 1.69 7.31 13.63
CA ALA A 529 1.11 8.60 13.99
C ALA A 529 0.56 8.56 15.42
N LYS A 530 -0.13 7.45 15.77
CA LYS A 530 -0.60 7.19 17.13
C LYS A 530 0.56 7.18 18.12
N ALA A 531 1.61 6.40 17.87
CA ALA A 531 2.78 6.35 18.76
C ALA A 531 3.51 7.70 18.88
N ALA A 532 3.57 8.48 17.80
CA ALA A 532 4.16 9.82 17.82
C ALA A 532 3.32 10.81 18.64
N ALA A 533 1.98 10.75 18.51
CA ALA A 533 1.06 11.58 19.27
C ALA A 533 1.03 11.19 20.76
N GLU A 534 1.03 9.89 21.09
CA GLU A 534 1.14 9.40 22.47
C GLU A 534 2.43 9.88 23.13
N ARG A 535 3.57 9.77 22.42
CA ARG A 535 4.85 10.29 22.91
C ARG A 535 4.81 11.79 23.13
N GLY A 536 4.26 12.57 22.19
CA GLY A 536 4.13 14.02 22.30
C GLY A 536 3.24 14.45 23.47
N ILE A 537 2.22 13.66 23.82
CA ILE A 537 1.39 13.90 25.02
C ILE A 537 2.19 13.65 26.30
N GLN A 538 2.97 12.56 26.33
CA GLN A 538 3.76 12.19 27.51
C GLN A 538 4.91 13.15 27.77
N GLN A 539 5.61 13.59 26.72
CA GLN A 539 6.79 14.44 26.83
C GLN A 539 6.80 15.52 25.74
N PRO A 540 7.19 16.76 26.07
CA PRO A 540 7.45 17.80 25.06
C PRO A 540 8.44 17.31 24.01
N TYR A 541 8.18 17.67 22.75
CA TYR A 541 9.11 17.37 21.69
C TYR A 541 10.40 18.17 21.84
N GLU A 542 11.49 17.44 22.02
CA GLU A 542 12.85 17.97 21.94
C GLU A 542 13.54 17.44 20.66
N PRO A 543 14.30 18.28 19.94
CA PRO A 543 15.15 17.82 18.86
C PRO A 543 16.16 16.77 19.35
N PRO A 544 16.42 15.69 18.61
CA PRO A 544 17.48 14.74 18.97
C PRO A 544 18.83 15.44 19.08
N SER A 545 19.50 15.30 20.22
CA SER A 545 20.91 15.65 20.39
C SER A 545 21.78 14.63 19.64
N ARG A 546 22.81 15.10 18.93
CA ARG A 546 23.76 14.20 18.25
C ARG A 546 24.57 13.41 19.30
N PRO A 547 24.85 12.12 19.07
CA PRO A 547 26.03 11.49 19.68
C PRO A 547 27.25 12.27 19.21
N GLN A 548 28.08 12.72 20.16
CA GLN A 548 29.36 13.37 19.87
C GLN A 548 30.31 12.46 19.12
#